data_AF-A0A0L0WES5-F1
#
_entry.id   AF-A0A0L0WES5-F1
#
_cell.length_a   1.000
_cell.length_b   1.000
_cell.length_c   1.000
_cell.angle_alpha   90.00
_cell.angle_beta   90.00
_cell.angle_gamma   90.00
#
_symmetry.space_group_name_H-M   'P 1'
#
loop_
_entity.id
_entity.type
_entity.pdbx_description
1 polymer ?
#
loop_
_entity_poly.entity_id
_entity_poly.type
_entity_poly.pdbx_seq_one_letter_code
_entity_poly.pdbx_strand_id
1 'polypeptide(L)'
;MKKISVSTLVTASLLTTISIVLTRVLSVMLPIAGTSSLRIDFGSIPIIITGILFGPIVGGFSGLVADVVGLIINAQGIPFPGFTISSMLWGIIPGIIYMFIKSKNSRINFNIINTIFILIISTGVVKLLYNQNIITFKNSMLYFYNNRIPNIIIAIYVIVILVLIMTPIIVSMRIKESKSIYSIDKILFTVTVSYVVISMGLNTLWLSIMFKKGFMILFPIRVLASVINIPISSVIIFTLSKYFKYSNR
;
A
#
# COMPACT_ATOMS: atom_id res chain seq x y z
N MET A 1 -5.15 -0.85 29.95
CA MET A 1 -5.71 -0.45 28.64
C MET A 1 -5.99 1.05 28.69
N LYS A 2 -5.43 1.86 27.79
CA LYS A 2 -5.72 3.30 27.73
C LYS A 2 -7.20 3.45 27.32
N LYS A 3 -8.04 4.09 28.16
CA LYS A 3 -9.47 4.25 27.84
C LYS A 3 -9.61 4.98 26.50
N ILE A 4 -10.37 4.41 25.57
CA ILE A 4 -10.72 5.07 24.31
C ILE A 4 -11.58 6.27 24.67
N SER A 5 -11.14 7.48 24.32
CA SER A 5 -11.91 8.69 24.58
C SER A 5 -13.04 8.79 23.56
N VAL A 6 -14.16 9.40 23.95
CA VAL A 6 -15.30 9.64 23.03
C VAL A 6 -14.84 10.40 21.78
N SER A 7 -13.92 11.37 21.93
CA SER A 7 -13.34 12.10 20.81
C SER A 7 -12.59 11.21 19.81
N THR A 8 -11.85 10.20 20.28
CA THR A 8 -11.15 9.24 19.40
C THR A 8 -12.13 8.36 18.63
N LEU A 9 -13.26 7.98 19.24
CA LEU A 9 -14.30 7.21 18.58
C LEU A 9 -15.02 8.02 17.50
N VAL A 10 -15.38 9.28 17.80
CA VAL A 10 -16.06 10.18 16.86
C VAL A 10 -15.15 10.49 15.66
N THR A 11 -13.87 10.77 15.90
CA THR A 11 -12.93 11.05 14.80
C THR A 11 -12.62 9.81 13.96
N ALA A 12 -12.52 8.62 14.56
CA ALA A 12 -12.36 7.37 13.83
C ALA A 12 -13.60 7.04 12.99
N SER A 13 -14.81 7.22 13.52
CA SER A 13 -16.07 7.02 12.76
C SER A 13 -16.22 8.01 11.59
N LEU A 14 -15.78 9.25 11.75
CA LEU A 14 -15.74 10.22 10.66
C LEU A 14 -14.75 9.80 9.57
N LEU A 15 -13.53 9.41 9.94
CA LEU A 15 -12.51 8.98 8.97
C LEU A 15 -12.89 7.67 8.25
N THR A 16 -13.54 6.73 8.93
CA THR A 16 -14.08 5.52 8.30
C THR A 16 -15.21 5.83 7.33
N THR A 17 -16.11 6.73 7.69
CA THR A 17 -17.17 7.19 6.77
C THR A 17 -16.56 7.84 5.52
N ILE A 18 -15.55 8.68 5.70
CA ILE A 18 -14.79 9.29 4.60
C ILE A 18 -14.15 8.19 3.73
N SER A 19 -13.52 7.17 4.32
CA SER A 19 -12.97 6.02 3.58
C SER A 19 -14.03 5.37 2.69
N ILE A 20 -15.20 5.05 3.23
CA ILE A 20 -16.30 4.42 2.50
C ILE A 20 -16.75 5.28 1.31
N VAL A 21 -16.84 6.59 1.49
CA VAL A 21 -17.22 7.53 0.42
C VAL A 21 -16.13 7.62 -0.64
N LEU A 22 -14.85 7.75 -0.25
CA LEU A 22 -13.73 7.84 -1.18
C LEU A 22 -13.56 6.57 -2.01
N THR A 23 -13.75 5.38 -1.42
CA THR A 23 -13.73 4.11 -2.15
C THR A 23 -14.80 4.05 -3.23
N ARG A 24 -15.88 4.84 -3.14
CA ARG A 24 -16.99 4.78 -4.10
C ARG A 24 -16.93 5.88 -5.14
N VAL A 25 -16.60 7.09 -4.73
CA VAL A 25 -16.65 8.28 -5.60
C VAL A 25 -15.37 8.42 -6.41
N LEU A 26 -14.22 8.03 -5.84
CA LEU A 26 -12.90 8.30 -6.42
C LEU A 26 -12.16 7.05 -6.89
N SER A 27 -12.74 5.85 -6.74
CA SER A 27 -12.12 4.63 -7.25
C SER A 27 -12.26 4.56 -8.77
N VAL A 28 -11.21 4.95 -9.49
CA VAL A 28 -11.15 4.80 -10.95
C VAL A 28 -10.49 3.46 -11.28
N MET A 29 -11.22 2.60 -11.98
CA MET A 29 -10.70 1.36 -12.53
C MET A 29 -10.19 1.65 -13.94
N LEU A 30 -8.86 1.69 -14.10
CA LEU A 30 -8.22 1.82 -15.41
C LEU A 30 -8.09 0.41 -16.03
N PRO A 31 -8.77 0.13 -17.15
CA PRO A 31 -8.58 -1.12 -17.88
C PRO A 31 -7.21 -1.09 -18.58
N ILE A 32 -6.36 -2.05 -18.25
CA ILE A 32 -5.09 -2.27 -18.92
C ILE A 32 -5.06 -3.73 -19.36
N ALA A 33 -4.82 -3.98 -20.65
CA ALA A 33 -4.75 -5.30 -21.26
C ALA A 33 -6.05 -6.14 -21.16
N GLY A 34 -7.22 -5.52 -21.37
CA GLY A 34 -8.50 -6.24 -21.42
C GLY A 34 -9.03 -6.76 -20.08
N THR A 35 -8.30 -6.50 -18.98
CA THR A 35 -8.75 -6.77 -17.61
C THR A 35 -8.77 -5.47 -16.81
N SER A 36 -9.88 -5.16 -16.14
CA SER A 36 -10.07 -3.96 -15.30
C SER A 36 -9.29 -4.05 -13.98
N SER A 37 -7.96 -4.18 -14.06
CA SER A 37 -7.13 -4.62 -12.94
C SER A 37 -6.32 -3.51 -12.26
N LEU A 38 -6.18 -2.33 -12.86
CA LEU A 38 -5.53 -1.19 -12.21
C LEU A 38 -6.59 -0.30 -11.55
N ARG A 39 -6.93 -0.64 -10.30
CA ARG A 39 -7.79 0.20 -9.45
C ARG A 39 -6.91 1.17 -8.65
N ILE A 40 -7.12 2.46 -8.86
CA ILE A 40 -6.59 3.49 -7.96
C ILE A 40 -7.60 3.59 -6.80
N ASP A 41 -7.15 3.28 -5.58
CA ASP A 41 -8.02 3.23 -4.40
C ASP A 41 -7.57 4.25 -3.35
N PHE A 42 -8.42 5.24 -3.13
CA PHE A 42 -8.22 6.29 -2.13
C PHE A 42 -8.85 5.96 -0.78
N GLY A 43 -9.62 4.87 -0.67
CA GLY A 43 -10.27 4.44 0.57
C GLY A 43 -9.30 3.97 1.64
N SER A 44 -8.12 3.49 1.24
CA SER A 44 -7.06 3.09 2.16
C SER A 44 -6.48 4.27 2.95
N ILE A 45 -6.52 5.49 2.39
CA ILE A 45 -5.87 6.68 2.96
C ILE A 45 -6.45 7.07 4.35
N PRO A 46 -7.77 7.25 4.53
CA PRO A 46 -8.33 7.57 5.84
C PRO A 46 -8.10 6.46 6.86
N ILE A 47 -8.14 5.19 6.46
CA ILE A 47 -7.87 4.05 7.35
C ILE A 47 -6.42 4.08 7.82
N ILE A 48 -5.46 4.32 6.93
CA ILE A 48 -4.04 4.49 7.31
C ILE A 48 -3.89 5.63 8.32
N ILE A 49 -4.56 6.77 8.09
CA ILE A 49 -4.55 7.92 9.00
C ILE A 49 -5.09 7.53 10.38
N THR A 50 -6.21 6.80 10.47
CA THR A 50 -6.74 6.34 11.77
C THR A 50 -5.74 5.46 12.52
N GLY A 51 -5.02 4.57 11.81
CA GLY A 51 -3.95 3.77 12.38
C GLY A 51 -2.80 4.61 12.92
N ILE A 52 -2.34 5.60 12.14
CA ILE A 52 -1.25 6.52 12.53
C ILE A 52 -1.62 7.36 13.76
N LEU A 53 -2.86 7.86 13.84
CA LEU A 53 -3.31 8.78 14.89
C LEU A 53 -3.71 8.07 16.18
N PHE A 54 -4.48 6.98 16.07
CA PHE A 54 -5.14 6.33 17.21
C PHE A 54 -4.55 4.95 17.54
N GLY A 55 -3.61 4.48 16.72
CA GLY A 55 -2.92 3.22 16.91
C GLY A 55 -3.61 2.03 16.23
N PRO A 56 -3.01 0.83 16.36
CA PRO A 56 -3.37 -0.32 15.53
C PRO A 56 -4.76 -0.88 15.81
N ILE A 57 -5.22 -0.84 17.07
CA ILE A 57 -6.53 -1.39 17.46
C ILE A 57 -7.65 -0.57 16.81
N VAL A 58 -7.63 0.76 17.00
CA VAL A 58 -8.65 1.66 16.44
C VAL A 58 -8.60 1.66 14.92
N GLY A 59 -7.40 1.66 14.32
CA GLY A 59 -7.24 1.55 12.86
C GLY A 59 -7.76 0.22 12.31
N GLY A 60 -7.51 -0.89 12.99
CA GLY A 60 -7.99 -2.22 12.58
C GLY A 60 -9.51 -2.33 12.59
N PHE A 61 -10.17 -1.88 13.66
CA PHE A 61 -11.63 -1.81 13.72
C PHE A 61 -12.20 -0.85 12.67
N SER A 62 -11.51 0.26 12.44
CA SER A 62 -11.90 1.23 11.40
C SER A 62 -11.92 0.58 10.01
N GLY A 63 -10.90 -0.21 9.68
CA GLY A 63 -10.83 -0.95 8.43
C GLY A 63 -11.87 -2.07 8.33
N LEU A 64 -12.13 -2.80 9.42
CA LEU A 64 -13.18 -3.82 9.48
C LEU A 64 -14.54 -3.20 9.17
N VAL A 65 -14.90 -2.13 9.87
CA VAL A 65 -16.19 -1.45 9.70
C VAL A 65 -16.31 -0.86 8.29
N ALA A 66 -15.24 -0.24 7.78
CA ALA A 66 -15.22 0.30 6.42
C ALA A 66 -15.50 -0.77 5.35
N ASP A 67 -14.98 -1.98 5.51
CA ASP A 67 -15.22 -3.08 4.58
C ASP A 67 -16.61 -3.69 4.73
N VAL A 68 -17.04 -4.02 5.95
CA VAL A 68 -18.37 -4.61 6.18
C VAL A 68 -19.49 -3.66 5.73
N VAL A 69 -19.44 -2.40 6.15
CA VAL A 69 -20.40 -1.38 5.70
C VAL A 69 -20.20 -1.06 4.21
N GLY A 70 -18.95 -1.14 3.75
CA GLY A 70 -18.57 -1.08 2.34
C GLY A 70 -19.39 -2.02 1.48
N LEU A 71 -19.33 -3.31 1.83
CA LEU A 71 -19.97 -4.44 1.18
C LEU A 71 -21.50 -4.36 1.23
N ILE A 72 -22.07 -3.92 2.36
CA ILE A 72 -23.53 -3.80 2.52
C ILE A 72 -24.12 -2.80 1.52
N ILE A 73 -23.46 -1.66 1.31
CA ILE A 73 -24.03 -0.61 0.45
C ILE A 73 -23.71 -0.88 -1.02
N ASN A 74 -22.50 -1.33 -1.35
CA ASN A 74 -22.16 -1.73 -2.71
C ASN A 74 -21.00 -2.74 -2.71
N ALA A 75 -21.34 -4.01 -2.92
CA ALA A 75 -20.37 -5.08 -3.10
C ALA A 75 -19.67 -4.91 -4.46
N GLN A 76 -18.58 -4.13 -4.49
CA GLN A 76 -17.71 -4.04 -5.67
C GLN A 76 -16.83 -5.29 -5.79
N GLY A 77 -17.42 -6.39 -6.25
CA GLY A 77 -16.77 -7.68 -6.47
C GLY A 77 -17.36 -8.79 -5.60
N ILE A 78 -16.78 -9.98 -5.72
CA ILE A 78 -17.21 -11.14 -4.93
C ILE A 78 -16.74 -10.92 -3.48
N PRO A 79 -17.66 -10.90 -2.49
CA PRO A 79 -17.28 -10.75 -1.09
C PRO A 79 -16.42 -11.95 -0.67
N PHE A 80 -15.23 -11.67 -0.16
CA PHE A 80 -14.31 -12.69 0.33
C PHE A 80 -13.72 -12.23 1.66
N PRO A 81 -13.78 -13.07 2.72
CA PRO A 81 -13.36 -12.67 4.07
C PRO A 81 -11.89 -12.28 4.16
N GLY A 82 -11.04 -12.78 3.24
CA GLY A 82 -9.65 -12.34 3.16
C GLY A 82 -9.49 -10.85 2.82
N PHE A 83 -10.41 -10.25 2.05
CA PHE A 83 -10.36 -8.81 1.78
C PHE A 83 -10.73 -7.97 3.01
N THR A 84 -11.60 -8.48 3.88
CA THR A 84 -11.89 -7.86 5.18
C THR A 84 -10.66 -7.92 6.10
N ILE A 85 -9.89 -9.00 6.06
CA ILE A 85 -8.60 -9.06 6.79
C ILE A 85 -7.61 -8.05 6.21
N SER A 86 -7.53 -7.94 4.88
CA SER A 86 -6.72 -6.92 4.22
C SER A 86 -7.14 -5.50 4.61
N SER A 87 -8.44 -5.21 4.72
CA SER A 87 -8.94 -3.88 5.13
C SER A 87 -8.59 -3.56 6.58
N MET A 88 -8.65 -4.53 7.48
CA MET A 88 -8.17 -4.37 8.86
C MET A 88 -6.67 -4.05 8.90
N LEU A 89 -5.88 -4.75 8.10
CA LEU A 89 -4.43 -4.57 8.05
C LEU A 89 -4.03 -3.19 7.55
N TRP A 90 -4.85 -2.55 6.70
CA TRP A 90 -4.63 -1.17 6.27
C TRP A 90 -4.61 -0.17 7.43
N GLY A 91 -5.23 -0.49 8.57
CA GLY A 91 -5.16 0.33 9.79
C GLY A 91 -4.16 -0.21 10.83
N ILE A 92 -4.00 -1.53 10.93
CA ILE A 92 -3.12 -2.16 11.92
C ILE A 92 -1.65 -1.91 11.61
N ILE A 93 -1.20 -2.21 10.38
CA ILE A 93 0.21 -2.07 9.97
C ILE A 93 0.74 -0.65 10.22
N PRO A 94 0.07 0.42 9.73
CA PRO A 94 0.55 1.77 9.97
C PRO A 94 0.52 2.17 11.44
N GLY A 95 -0.48 1.68 12.20
CA GLY A 95 -0.55 1.92 13.64
C GLY A 95 0.60 1.27 14.42
N ILE A 96 1.00 0.05 14.05
CA ILE A 96 2.16 -0.63 14.64
C ILE A 96 3.45 0.14 14.33
N ILE A 97 3.67 0.51 13.06
CA ILE A 97 4.87 1.23 12.62
C ILE A 97 5.01 2.56 13.37
N TYR A 98 3.95 3.36 13.43
CA TYR A 98 4.00 4.65 14.13
C TYR A 98 4.11 4.53 15.64
N MET A 99 3.57 3.47 16.24
CA MET A 99 3.77 3.16 17.65
C MET A 99 5.26 2.91 17.96
N PHE A 100 5.95 2.13 17.12
CA PHE A 100 7.40 1.90 17.25
C PHE A 100 8.23 3.17 17.00
N ILE A 101 7.88 3.96 15.98
CA ILE A 101 8.57 5.22 15.67
C ILE A 101 8.46 6.20 16.85
N LYS A 102 7.28 6.32 17.45
CA LYS A 102 7.03 7.21 18.60
C LYS A 102 7.78 6.74 19.85
N SER A 103 7.88 5.43 20.07
CA SER A 103 8.58 4.86 21.22
C SER A 103 10.10 5.05 21.17
N LYS A 104 10.71 5.06 19.98
CA LYS A 104 12.17 4.92 19.84
C LYS A 104 12.92 6.24 19.58
N ASN A 105 12.23 7.39 19.66
CA ASN A 105 12.73 8.76 19.42
C ASN A 105 13.86 8.83 18.36
N SER A 106 13.67 8.10 17.26
CA SER A 106 14.81 7.66 16.44
C SER A 106 15.24 8.74 15.45
N ARG A 107 16.54 9.02 15.45
CA ARG A 107 17.28 9.83 14.45
C ARG A 107 17.58 9.04 13.15
N ILE A 108 16.87 7.94 12.92
CA ILE A 108 17.15 7.04 11.79
C ILE A 108 16.54 7.63 10.52
N ASN A 109 17.32 7.72 9.45
CA ASN A 109 16.85 8.19 8.15
C ASN A 109 15.99 7.10 7.48
N PHE A 110 14.66 7.28 7.53
CA PHE A 110 13.71 6.32 6.97
C PHE A 110 13.77 6.22 5.44
N ASN A 111 14.36 7.19 4.74
CA ASN A 111 14.56 7.10 3.29
C ASN A 111 15.54 5.98 2.94
N ILE A 112 16.64 5.84 3.68
CA ILE A 112 17.63 4.76 3.48
C ILE A 112 16.97 3.40 3.75
N ILE A 113 16.22 3.29 4.85
CA ILE A 113 15.49 2.06 5.18
C ILE A 113 14.51 1.71 4.06
N ASN A 114 13.76 2.68 3.56
CA ASN A 114 12.77 2.45 2.52
C ASN A 114 13.43 2.00 1.20
N THR A 115 14.53 2.64 0.79
CA THR A 115 15.28 2.24 -0.40
C THR A 115 15.83 0.82 -0.27
N ILE A 116 16.41 0.48 0.88
CA ILE A 116 16.91 -0.88 1.15
C ILE A 116 15.76 -1.88 1.14
N PHE A 117 14.62 -1.55 1.77
CA PHE A 117 13.44 -2.41 1.83
C PHE A 117 12.89 -2.71 0.43
N ILE A 118 12.74 -1.68 -0.42
CA ILE A 118 12.29 -1.84 -1.82
C ILE A 118 13.31 -2.66 -2.63
N LEU A 119 14.61 -2.47 -2.40
CA LEU A 119 15.65 -3.25 -3.07
C LEU A 119 15.59 -4.74 -2.70
N ILE A 120 15.43 -5.05 -1.40
CA ILE A 120 15.30 -6.43 -0.91
C ILE A 120 14.06 -7.11 -1.50
N ILE A 121 12.93 -6.40 -1.54
CA ILE A 121 11.70 -6.95 -2.11
C ILE A 121 11.84 -7.16 -3.61
N SER A 122 12.36 -6.17 -4.35
CA SER A 122 12.50 -6.29 -5.80
C SER A 122 13.46 -7.41 -6.20
N THR A 123 14.60 -7.55 -5.52
CA THR A 123 15.53 -8.67 -5.72
C THR A 123 14.94 -10.02 -5.31
N GLY A 124 14.22 -10.08 -4.19
CA GLY A 124 13.52 -11.30 -3.74
C GLY A 124 12.46 -11.77 -4.73
N VAL A 125 11.68 -10.86 -5.29
CA VAL A 125 10.69 -11.13 -6.34
C VAL A 125 11.36 -11.69 -7.60
N VAL A 126 12.45 -11.08 -8.06
CA VAL A 126 13.20 -11.55 -9.24
C VAL A 126 13.77 -12.95 -9.01
N LYS A 127 14.30 -13.23 -7.81
CA LYS A 127 14.82 -14.55 -7.46
C LYS A 127 13.72 -15.61 -7.39
N LEU A 128 12.55 -15.28 -6.86
CA LEU A 128 11.38 -16.18 -6.84
C LEU A 128 10.89 -16.50 -8.25
N LEU A 129 10.84 -15.50 -9.14
CA LEU A 129 10.50 -15.66 -10.56
C LEU A 129 11.48 -16.60 -11.28
N TYR A 130 12.77 -16.47 -10.99
CA TYR A 130 13.82 -17.31 -11.56
C TYR A 130 13.70 -18.77 -11.06
N ASN A 131 13.51 -18.96 -9.76
CA ASN A 131 13.48 -20.29 -9.14
C ASN A 131 12.25 -21.14 -9.54
N GLN A 132 11.14 -20.50 -9.92
CA GLN A 132 9.95 -21.20 -10.42
C GLN A 132 9.98 -21.52 -11.92
N ASN A 133 11.13 -21.36 -12.59
CA ASN A 133 11.28 -21.51 -14.05
C ASN A 133 10.32 -20.65 -14.88
N ILE A 134 9.79 -19.58 -14.29
CA ILE A 134 8.90 -18.64 -14.98
C ILE A 134 9.75 -17.71 -15.84
N ILE A 135 10.92 -17.29 -15.33
CA ILE A 135 11.94 -16.56 -16.07
C ILE A 135 13.13 -17.49 -16.29
N THR A 136 13.21 -18.09 -17.48
CA THR A 136 14.39 -18.88 -17.87
C THR A 136 15.31 -18.03 -18.74
N PHE A 137 16.57 -17.93 -18.33
CA PHE A 137 17.63 -17.31 -19.14
C PHE A 137 18.14 -18.35 -20.13
N LYS A 138 17.74 -18.25 -21.41
CA LYS A 138 18.19 -19.17 -22.46
C LYS A 138 18.76 -18.35 -23.61
N ASN A 139 20.04 -18.53 -23.92
CA ASN A 139 20.78 -17.81 -24.97
C ASN A 139 20.49 -16.30 -25.01
N SER A 140 20.98 -15.56 -23.99
CA SER A 140 20.89 -14.09 -23.87
C SER A 140 19.49 -13.45 -23.95
N MET A 141 18.42 -14.26 -23.94
CA MET A 141 17.03 -13.81 -24.03
C MET A 141 16.19 -14.36 -22.87
N LEU A 142 15.33 -13.51 -22.31
CA LEU A 142 14.42 -13.82 -21.21
C LEU A 142 13.12 -14.41 -21.75
N TYR A 143 12.79 -15.64 -21.36
CA TYR A 143 11.53 -16.29 -21.69
C TYR A 143 10.59 -16.27 -20.48
N PHE A 144 9.30 -15.98 -20.72
CA PHE A 144 8.24 -16.15 -19.71
C PHE A 144 7.46 -17.42 -20.02
N TYR A 145 7.61 -18.47 -19.21
CA TYR A 145 6.87 -19.74 -19.26
C TYR A 145 7.02 -20.60 -20.54
N ASN A 146 7.29 -19.99 -21.71
CA ASN A 146 7.77 -20.55 -23.00
C ASN A 146 7.68 -19.51 -24.15
N ASN A 147 7.06 -18.35 -23.92
CA ASN A 147 6.98 -17.27 -24.92
C ASN A 147 8.12 -16.27 -24.71
N ARG A 148 8.70 -15.80 -25.83
CA ARG A 148 9.65 -14.69 -25.80
C ARG A 148 8.95 -13.46 -25.25
N ILE A 149 9.50 -12.90 -24.18
CA ILE A 149 9.05 -11.59 -23.72
C ILE A 149 9.63 -10.57 -24.69
N PRO A 150 8.81 -9.75 -25.36
CA PRO A 150 9.34 -8.62 -26.12
C PRO A 150 10.11 -7.71 -25.17
N ASN A 151 11.30 -7.26 -25.58
CA ASN A 151 12.21 -6.44 -24.75
C ASN A 151 11.52 -5.20 -24.14
N ILE A 152 10.45 -4.72 -24.77
CA ILE A 152 9.58 -3.63 -24.30
C ILE A 152 8.94 -3.91 -22.93
N ILE A 153 8.44 -5.13 -22.70
CA ILE A 153 7.76 -5.47 -21.42
C ILE A 153 8.79 -5.53 -20.27
N ILE A 154 9.99 -6.04 -20.56
CA ILE A 154 11.10 -6.05 -19.60
C ILE A 154 11.56 -4.63 -19.30
N ALA A 155 11.69 -3.78 -20.32
CA ALA A 155 12.04 -2.37 -20.15
C ALA A 155 11.00 -1.63 -19.29
N ILE A 156 9.71 -1.85 -19.51
CA ILE A 156 8.63 -1.29 -18.68
C ILE A 156 8.78 -1.75 -17.22
N TYR A 157 9.03 -3.04 -16.97
CA TYR A 157 9.20 -3.56 -15.61
C TYR A 157 10.41 -2.94 -14.90
N VAL A 158 11.53 -2.79 -15.61
CA VAL A 158 12.75 -2.13 -15.09
C VAL A 158 12.50 -0.65 -14.81
N ILE A 159 11.80 0.06 -15.70
CA ILE A 159 11.40 1.47 -15.51
C ILE A 159 10.52 1.61 -14.28
N VAL A 160 9.59 0.69 -14.05
CA VAL A 160 8.67 0.70 -12.91
C VAL A 160 9.40 0.50 -11.58
N ILE A 161 10.39 -0.40 -11.54
CA ILE A 161 11.27 -0.56 -10.36
C ILE A 161 12.12 0.70 -10.15
N LEU A 162 12.67 1.28 -11.22
CA LEU A 162 13.41 2.54 -11.15
C LEU A 162 12.54 3.67 -10.59
N VAL A 163 11.31 3.82 -11.05
CA VAL A 163 10.35 4.81 -10.54
C VAL A 163 10.08 4.58 -9.05
N LEU A 164 9.82 3.34 -8.62
CA LEU A 164 9.65 3.01 -7.19
C LEU A 164 10.84 3.45 -6.34
N ILE A 165 12.06 3.18 -6.80
CA ILE A 165 13.29 3.57 -6.12
C ILE A 165 13.48 5.10 -6.13
N MET A 166 13.06 5.77 -7.21
CA MET A 166 13.14 7.22 -7.33
C MET A 166 12.09 7.96 -6.49
N THR A 167 10.93 7.36 -6.17
CA THR A 167 9.90 8.02 -5.34
C THR A 167 10.42 8.53 -3.98
N PRO A 168 11.10 7.75 -3.12
CA PRO A 168 11.66 8.27 -1.88
C PRO A 168 12.73 9.33 -2.14
N ILE A 169 13.53 9.19 -3.20
CA ILE A 169 14.63 10.13 -3.52
C ILE A 169 14.06 11.49 -3.92
N ILE A 170 13.12 11.53 -4.87
CA ILE A 170 12.48 12.77 -5.35
C ILE A 170 11.77 13.49 -4.21
N VAL A 171 11.08 12.73 -3.36
CA VAL A 171 10.34 13.27 -2.21
C VAL A 171 11.29 13.83 -1.15
N SER A 172 12.39 13.12 -0.84
CA SER A 172 13.43 13.58 0.08
C SER A 172 14.15 14.85 -0.40
N MET A 173 14.30 15.01 -1.72
CA MET A 173 14.92 16.20 -2.33
C MET A 173 13.98 17.42 -2.32
N ARG A 174 12.67 17.23 -2.49
CA ARG A 174 11.72 18.35 -2.63
C ARG A 174 11.17 18.87 -1.30
N ILE A 175 11.14 18.06 -0.25
CA ILE A 175 10.50 18.43 1.03
C ILE A 175 11.57 18.43 2.12
N LYS A 176 11.94 19.62 2.63
CA LYS A 176 12.83 19.76 3.79
C LYS A 176 12.25 18.99 4.98
N GLU A 177 12.93 17.93 5.41
CA GLU A 177 12.54 17.12 6.57
C GLU A 177 12.48 18.00 7.82
N SER A 178 11.26 18.24 8.34
CA SER A 178 11.15 18.70 9.73
C SER A 178 11.30 17.50 10.66
N LYS A 179 12.09 17.61 11.74
CA LYS A 179 12.28 16.58 12.79
C LYS A 179 11.01 16.16 13.54
N SER A 180 9.82 16.52 13.03
CA SER A 180 8.56 16.16 13.65
C SER A 180 8.25 14.66 13.54
N ILE A 181 7.35 14.20 14.41
CA ILE A 181 6.89 12.81 14.45
C ILE A 181 6.25 12.40 13.10
N TYR A 182 5.65 13.35 12.39
CA TYR A 182 4.99 13.18 11.09
C TYR A 182 5.86 13.68 9.92
N SER A 183 7.11 13.20 9.82
CA SER A 183 7.93 13.49 8.64
C SER A 183 7.45 12.70 7.42
N ILE A 184 7.69 13.24 6.23
CA ILE A 184 7.30 12.62 4.96
C ILE A 184 7.92 11.23 4.79
N ASP A 185 9.16 11.03 5.25
CA ASP A 185 9.92 9.78 5.08
C ASP A 185 9.29 8.64 5.88
N LYS A 186 8.80 8.95 7.09
CA LYS A 186 8.09 7.99 7.95
C LYS A 186 6.74 7.59 7.36
N ILE A 187 6.01 8.57 6.80
CA ILE A 187 4.73 8.31 6.13
C ILE A 187 4.97 7.47 4.89
N LEU A 188 5.95 7.83 4.07
CA LEU A 188 6.29 7.13 2.84
C LEU A 188 6.70 5.69 3.15
N PHE A 189 7.56 5.45 4.14
CA PHE A 189 7.91 4.10 4.59
C PHE A 189 6.69 3.31 5.09
N THR A 190 5.81 3.96 5.86
CA THR A 190 4.61 3.32 6.39
C THR A 190 3.67 2.89 5.26
N VAL A 191 3.49 3.75 4.27
CA VAL A 191 2.66 3.51 3.08
C VAL A 191 3.29 2.41 2.23
N THR A 192 4.60 2.45 1.95
CA THR A 192 5.27 1.42 1.14
C THR A 192 5.13 0.03 1.77
N VAL A 193 5.39 -0.10 3.07
CA VAL A 193 5.22 -1.38 3.80
C VAL A 193 3.78 -1.87 3.70
N SER A 194 2.80 -0.98 3.92
CA SER A 194 1.38 -1.35 3.85
C SER A 194 0.97 -1.82 2.45
N TYR A 195 1.40 -1.12 1.40
CA TYR A 195 1.11 -1.50 0.01
C TYR A 195 1.80 -2.81 -0.41
N VAL A 196 3.03 -3.06 0.03
CA VAL A 196 3.73 -4.32 -0.25
C VAL A 196 3.00 -5.49 0.41
N VAL A 197 2.74 -5.40 1.71
CA VAL A 197 2.13 -6.51 2.46
C VAL A 197 0.71 -6.77 1.99
N ILE A 198 -0.10 -5.71 1.88
CA ILE A 198 -1.54 -5.84 1.64
C ILE A 198 -1.85 -5.93 0.15
N SER A 199 -1.38 -4.96 -0.65
CA SER A 199 -1.74 -4.91 -2.07
C SER A 199 -0.95 -5.91 -2.90
N MET A 200 0.38 -5.94 -2.78
CA MET A 200 1.20 -6.88 -3.57
C MET A 200 1.09 -8.32 -3.05
N GLY A 201 1.05 -8.50 -1.73
CA GLY A 201 0.95 -9.82 -1.08
C GLY A 201 -0.49 -10.33 -0.97
N LEU A 202 -1.18 -9.95 0.10
CA LEU A 202 -2.47 -10.51 0.52
C LEU A 202 -3.54 -10.41 -0.57
N ASN A 203 -3.77 -9.23 -1.14
CA ASN A 203 -4.81 -9.04 -2.14
C ASN A 203 -4.56 -9.88 -3.40
N THR A 204 -3.31 -10.03 -3.81
CA THR A 204 -2.94 -10.89 -4.94
C THR A 204 -3.16 -12.37 -4.60
N LEU A 205 -2.84 -12.79 -3.37
CA LEU A 205 -3.10 -14.15 -2.89
C LEU A 205 -4.59 -14.47 -2.88
N TRP A 206 -5.42 -13.58 -2.33
CA TRP A 206 -6.88 -13.76 -2.28
C TRP A 206 -7.48 -13.88 -3.68
N LEU A 207 -7.05 -13.04 -4.62
CA LEU A 207 -7.51 -13.13 -5.99
C LEU A 207 -7.05 -14.41 -6.69
N SER A 208 -5.84 -14.89 -6.40
CA SER A 208 -5.35 -16.15 -6.95
C SER A 208 -6.20 -17.34 -6.48
N ILE A 209 -6.58 -17.35 -5.20
CA ILE A 209 -7.45 -18.38 -4.60
C ILE A 209 -8.86 -18.30 -5.20
N MET A 210 -9.44 -17.10 -5.29
CA MET A 210 -10.82 -16.90 -5.75
C MET A 210 -11.01 -17.17 -7.24
N PHE A 211 -10.12 -16.63 -8.07
CA PHE A 211 -10.26 -16.70 -9.53
C PHE A 211 -9.53 -17.90 -10.14
N LYS A 212 -8.86 -18.73 -9.32
CA LYS A 212 -7.97 -19.82 -9.75
C LYS A 212 -6.95 -19.40 -10.82
N LYS A 213 -6.66 -18.09 -10.89
CA LYS A 213 -5.64 -17.52 -11.77
C LYS A 213 -4.30 -17.61 -11.06
N GLY A 214 -3.24 -17.90 -11.81
CA GLY A 214 -1.90 -17.97 -11.26
C GLY A 214 -1.52 -16.65 -10.58
N PHE A 215 -1.05 -16.72 -9.34
CA PHE A 215 -0.54 -15.58 -8.57
C PHE A 215 0.43 -14.73 -9.40
N MET A 216 1.28 -15.39 -10.20
CA MET A 216 2.27 -14.73 -11.04
C MET A 216 1.73 -13.90 -12.20
N ILE A 217 0.48 -14.09 -12.58
CA ILE A 217 -0.16 -13.28 -13.62
C ILE A 217 -0.65 -11.96 -13.02
N LEU A 218 -1.18 -12.01 -11.81
CA LEU A 218 -1.74 -10.85 -11.12
C LEU A 218 -0.68 -9.99 -10.44
N PHE A 219 0.42 -10.62 -10.01
CA PHE A 219 1.47 -9.96 -9.24
C PHE A 219 2.13 -8.77 -9.99
N PRO A 220 2.57 -8.88 -11.26
CA PRO A 220 3.15 -7.74 -11.98
C PRO A 220 2.20 -6.55 -12.12
N ILE A 221 0.91 -6.82 -12.34
CA ILE A 221 -0.13 -5.80 -12.43
C ILE A 221 -0.30 -5.07 -11.08
N ARG A 222 -0.21 -5.82 -9.97
CA ARG A 222 -0.28 -5.26 -8.62
C ARG A 222 0.94 -4.43 -8.28
N VAL A 223 2.12 -4.84 -8.74
CA VAL A 223 3.34 -4.02 -8.65
C VAL A 223 3.12 -2.70 -9.37
N LEU A 224 2.69 -2.70 -10.62
CA LEU A 224 2.39 -1.50 -11.40
C LEU A 224 1.41 -0.55 -10.68
N ALA A 225 0.30 -1.08 -10.17
CA ALA A 225 -0.68 -0.28 -9.44
C ALA A 225 -0.09 0.35 -8.17
N SER A 226 0.72 -0.40 -7.41
CA SER A 226 1.34 0.11 -6.19
C SER A 226 2.39 1.19 -6.45
N VAL A 227 3.08 1.15 -7.59
CA VAL A 227 4.07 2.18 -7.99
C VAL A 227 3.41 3.54 -8.15
N ILE A 228 2.18 3.56 -8.64
CA ILE A 228 1.40 4.78 -8.82
C ILE A 228 0.74 5.17 -7.48
N ASN A 229 0.14 4.22 -6.77
CA ASN A 229 -0.65 4.51 -5.58
C ASN A 229 0.20 4.92 -4.35
N ILE A 230 1.41 4.39 -4.19
CA ILE A 230 2.31 4.72 -3.08
C ILE A 230 2.64 6.22 -3.02
N PRO A 231 3.20 6.85 -4.08
CA PRO A 231 3.55 8.27 -4.03
C PRO A 231 2.31 9.14 -3.82
N ILE A 232 1.21 8.85 -4.53
CA ILE A 232 -0.05 9.58 -4.39
C ILE A 232 -0.56 9.52 -2.95
N SER A 233 -0.67 8.32 -2.38
CA SER A 233 -1.15 8.12 -1.01
C SER A 233 -0.24 8.79 0.00
N SER A 234 1.08 8.69 -0.17
CA SER A 234 2.04 9.29 0.76
C SER A 234 1.97 10.83 0.78
N VAL A 235 1.83 11.48 -0.37
CA VAL A 235 1.71 12.94 -0.49
C VAL A 235 0.39 13.43 0.12
N ILE A 236 -0.71 12.72 -0.12
CA ILE A 236 -2.02 13.05 0.46
C ILE A 236 -1.96 12.92 1.99
N ILE A 237 -1.48 11.78 2.50
CA ILE A 237 -1.38 11.55 3.96
C ILE A 237 -0.45 12.58 4.59
N PHE A 238 0.68 12.92 3.97
CA PHE A 238 1.58 13.96 4.49
C PHE A 238 0.92 15.34 4.55
N THR A 239 0.21 15.72 3.49
CA THR A 239 -0.52 17.00 3.46
C THR A 239 -1.57 17.06 4.57
N LEU A 240 -2.36 15.99 4.73
CA LEU A 240 -3.35 15.88 5.80
C LEU A 240 -2.71 15.84 7.19
N SER A 241 -1.54 15.20 7.35
CA SER A 241 -0.83 15.12 8.63
C SER A 241 -0.42 16.48 9.20
N LYS A 242 -0.22 17.50 8.34
CA LYS A 242 0.07 18.87 8.79
C LYS A 242 -1.10 19.48 9.56
N TYR A 243 -2.33 19.12 9.20
CA TYR A 243 -3.54 19.58 9.89
C TYR A 243 -3.79 18.81 11.19
N PHE A 244 -3.55 17.49 11.20
CA PHE A 244 -3.71 16.67 12.41
C PHE A 244 -2.69 16.97 13.50
N LYS A 245 -1.53 17.55 13.14
CA LYS A 245 -0.49 17.99 14.08
C LYS A 245 -0.99 19.01 15.11
N TYR A 246 -2.08 19.73 14.81
CA TYR A 246 -2.70 20.71 15.71
C TYR A 246 -3.78 20.12 16.64
N SER A 247 -4.31 18.91 16.37
CA SER A 247 -5.38 18.30 17.16
C SER A 247 -4.90 17.53 18.40
N ASN A 248 -3.59 17.34 18.56
CA ASN A 248 -2.98 16.60 19.67
C ASN A 248 -2.30 17.53 20.69
N ARG A 249 -2.67 18.83 20.69
CA ARG A 249 -2.37 19.79 21.75
C ARG A 249 -3.53 19.86 22.72
#